data_AF-A0A0G4KA78-F1
#
_entry.id   AF-A0A0G4KA78-F1
#
_cell.length_a   1.000
_cell.length_b   1.000
_cell.length_c   1.000
_cell.angle_alpha   90.00
_cell.angle_beta   90.00
_cell.angle_gamma   90.00
#
_symmetry.space_group_name_H-M   'P 1'
#
loop_
_entity.id
_entity.type
_entity.pdbx_description
1 polymer ?
#
loop_
_entity_poly.entity_id
_entity_poly.type
_entity_poly.pdbx_seq_one_letter_code
_entity_poly.pdbx_strand_id
1 'polypeptide(L)'
;MKHCIKILSLSFILLFILSCGNKNDPIENLKGTARYEGTLMTTQNTRQLETNKGTLIVNEDSSIEIIIEGGNIRYSKVTISKEELTKVDEASYTAEKDGNKYSFAFYDTYMNLTINNTDNTTTNGKLSKIS
;
A
#
# COMPACT_ATOMS: atom_id res chain seq x y z
N MET A 1 13.84 -11.59 61.10
CA MET A 1 14.87 -10.97 60.25
C MET A 1 14.20 -9.96 59.32
N LYS A 2 14.68 -8.70 59.37
CA LYS A 2 14.63 -7.61 58.35
C LYS A 2 13.22 -7.11 57.92
N HIS A 3 12.81 -5.91 58.36
CA HIS A 3 13.03 -4.57 57.73
C HIS A 3 12.41 -4.49 56.32
N CYS A 4 11.73 -3.45 55.83
CA CYS A 4 11.21 -2.17 56.30
C CYS A 4 10.54 -1.52 55.05
N ILE A 5 9.48 -0.73 55.25
CA ILE A 5 9.17 0.57 54.58
C ILE A 5 9.06 0.57 53.02
N LYS A 6 7.87 0.74 52.41
CA LYS A 6 7.02 1.96 52.19
C LYS A 6 7.29 2.69 50.85
N ILE A 7 6.20 3.14 50.23
CA ILE A 7 6.05 4.30 49.32
C ILE A 7 6.09 4.04 47.80
N LEU A 8 4.87 4.11 47.22
CA LEU A 8 4.44 4.93 46.09
C LEU A 8 5.51 5.36 45.05
N SER A 9 5.35 4.89 43.81
CA SER A 9 5.94 5.49 42.62
C SER A 9 4.96 5.27 41.46
N LEU A 10 4.07 6.22 41.21
CA LEU A 10 4.24 7.30 40.23
C LEU A 10 3.89 6.83 38.81
N SER A 11 2.65 7.17 38.44
CA SER A 11 2.19 7.59 37.12
C SER A 11 3.07 7.23 35.92
N PHE A 12 2.53 6.43 35.02
CA PHE A 12 2.66 6.71 33.60
C PHE A 12 1.30 6.53 32.93
N ILE A 13 0.54 7.62 32.94
CA ILE A 13 -0.47 7.90 31.94
C ILE A 13 0.32 8.03 30.62
N LEU A 14 0.35 6.97 29.82
CA LEU A 14 0.68 7.13 28.40
C LEU A 14 -0.62 7.31 27.65
N LEU A 15 -1.03 8.57 27.62
CA LEU A 15 -2.00 9.14 26.71
C LEU A 15 -1.38 9.06 25.31
N PHE A 16 -1.71 8.03 24.54
CA PHE A 16 -1.50 8.06 23.10
C PHE A 16 -2.76 7.60 22.39
N ILE A 17 -3.50 8.63 21.98
CA ILE A 17 -4.36 8.74 20.81
C ILE A 17 -5.48 7.71 20.71
N LEU A 18 -6.62 8.13 21.26
CA LEU A 18 -7.81 8.35 20.43
C LEU A 18 -7.39 8.99 19.10
N SER A 19 -6.89 8.20 18.15
CA SER A 19 -7.08 8.54 16.75
C SER A 19 -8.51 8.09 16.43
N CYS A 20 -9.44 8.93 16.85
CA CYS A 20 -10.66 9.15 16.11
C CYS A 20 -10.26 9.86 14.79
N GLY A 21 -9.42 9.20 13.98
CA GLY A 21 -9.15 9.61 12.62
C GLY A 21 -10.35 9.13 11.81
N ASN A 22 -11.07 10.08 11.22
CA ASN A 22 -12.27 9.88 10.42
C ASN A 22 -12.22 8.61 9.58
N LYS A 23 -12.77 7.51 10.12
CA LYS A 23 -13.31 6.46 9.28
C LYS A 23 -14.56 7.09 8.67
N ASN A 24 -14.55 7.32 7.36
CA ASN A 24 -15.60 7.94 6.55
C ASN A 24 -15.32 9.37 6.06
N ASP A 25 -14.07 9.82 5.99
CA ASP A 25 -13.81 10.79 4.92
C ASP A 25 -14.11 10.04 3.61
N PRO A 26 -15.06 10.51 2.79
CA PRO A 26 -15.30 9.89 1.50
C PRO A 26 -13.95 9.84 0.79
N ILE A 27 -13.64 8.70 0.17
CA ILE A 27 -12.45 8.56 -0.66
C ILE A 27 -12.53 9.70 -1.69
N GLU A 28 -11.81 10.79 -1.40
CA GLU A 28 -11.63 11.90 -2.30
C GLU A 28 -11.09 11.26 -3.57
N ASN A 29 -11.80 11.52 -4.68
CA ASN A 29 -11.50 10.88 -5.96
C ASN A 29 -10.00 10.97 -6.19
N LEU A 30 -9.36 9.81 -6.38
CA LEU A 30 -7.98 9.75 -6.81
C LEU A 30 -7.82 10.74 -7.96
N LYS A 31 -6.90 11.69 -7.83
CA LYS A 31 -6.83 12.90 -8.65
C LYS A 31 -6.72 12.56 -10.14
N GLY A 32 -7.87 12.48 -10.81
CA GLY A 32 -8.00 12.30 -12.26
C GLY A 32 -7.60 10.92 -12.77
N THR A 33 -7.98 10.66 -14.02
CA THR A 33 -7.51 9.52 -14.81
C THR A 33 -6.01 9.65 -15.01
N ALA A 34 -5.25 8.61 -14.68
CA ALA A 34 -3.80 8.62 -14.80
C ALA A 34 -3.23 7.25 -15.13
N ARG A 35 -2.14 7.21 -15.90
CA ARG A 35 -1.42 5.98 -16.23
C ARG A 35 0.02 6.07 -15.76
N TYR A 36 0.50 5.00 -15.12
CA TYR A 36 1.86 4.87 -14.62
C TYR A 36 2.49 3.59 -15.14
N GLU A 37 3.75 3.66 -15.55
CA GLU A 37 4.48 2.50 -16.06
C GLU A 37 5.90 2.42 -15.48
N GLY A 38 6.42 1.21 -15.35
CA GLY A 38 7.78 1.00 -14.89
C GLY A 38 8.10 -0.46 -14.63
N THR A 39 9.18 -0.68 -13.90
CA THR A 39 9.66 -2.01 -13.55
C THR A 39 9.22 -2.37 -12.14
N LEU A 40 8.69 -3.58 -11.98
CA LEU A 40 8.39 -4.20 -10.71
C LEU A 40 9.41 -5.31 -10.43
N MET A 41 9.87 -5.37 -9.19
CA MET A 41 10.80 -6.37 -8.70
C MET A 41 10.10 -7.22 -7.65
N THR A 42 10.11 -8.54 -7.83
CA THR A 42 9.61 -9.48 -6.83
C THR A 42 10.78 -10.01 -6.00
N THR A 43 10.68 -9.87 -4.69
CA THR A 43 11.68 -10.32 -3.72
C THR A 43 11.10 -11.30 -2.73
N GLN A 44 11.89 -12.29 -2.32
CA GLN A 44 11.60 -13.13 -1.16
C GLN A 44 12.76 -13.00 -0.17
N ASN A 45 12.46 -12.55 1.05
CA ASN A 45 13.47 -12.10 2.01
C ASN A 45 14.37 -11.01 1.40
N THR A 46 15.64 -11.33 1.10
CA THR A 46 16.61 -10.42 0.48
C THR A 46 16.95 -10.78 -0.97
N ARG A 47 16.39 -11.87 -1.50
CA ARG A 47 16.69 -12.37 -2.85
C ARG A 47 15.69 -11.82 -3.86
N GLN A 48 16.20 -11.19 -4.92
CA GLN A 48 15.41 -10.89 -6.12
C GLN A 48 15.10 -12.18 -6.88
N LEU A 49 13.83 -12.41 -7.16
CA LEU A 49 13.35 -13.59 -7.89
C LEU A 49 13.12 -13.29 -9.37
N GLU A 50 12.51 -12.15 -9.65
CA GLU A 50 12.08 -11.80 -11.01
C GLU A 50 11.89 -10.28 -11.16
N THR A 51 11.80 -9.86 -12.42
CA THR A 51 11.61 -8.49 -12.83
C THR A 51 10.55 -8.45 -13.92
N ASN A 52 9.49 -7.70 -13.67
CA ASN A 52 8.31 -7.61 -14.52
C ASN A 52 8.09 -6.15 -14.93
N LYS A 53 7.41 -5.94 -16.06
CA LYS A 53 6.80 -4.65 -16.38
C LYS A 53 5.53 -4.50 -15.55
N GLY A 54 5.36 -3.34 -14.93
CA GLY A 54 4.12 -2.94 -14.27
C GLY A 54 3.47 -1.78 -15.01
N THR A 55 2.16 -1.85 -15.17
CA THR A 55 1.30 -0.74 -15.57
C THR A 55 0.22 -0.55 -14.51
N LEU A 56 0.00 0.67 -14.05
CA LEU A 56 -1.10 1.03 -13.17
C LEU A 56 -1.94 2.12 -13.82
N ILE A 57 -3.26 1.94 -13.82
CA ILE A 57 -4.23 2.89 -14.38
C ILE A 57 -5.20 3.27 -13.28
N VAL A 58 -5.31 4.56 -13.00
CA VAL A 58 -6.39 5.13 -12.20
C VAL A 58 -7.50 5.51 -13.16
N ASN A 59 -8.68 4.91 -13.02
CA ASN A 59 -9.83 5.15 -13.88
C ASN A 59 -10.67 6.34 -13.37
N GLU A 60 -11.61 6.80 -14.20
CA GLU A 60 -12.49 7.95 -13.88
C GLU A 60 -13.39 7.67 -12.67
N ASP A 61 -13.78 6.41 -12.47
CA ASP A 61 -14.55 5.94 -11.31
C ASP A 61 -13.69 5.78 -10.05
N SER A 62 -12.41 6.18 -10.10
CA SER A 62 -11.40 5.99 -9.06
C SER A 62 -11.05 4.53 -8.74
N SER A 63 -11.44 3.57 -9.59
CA SER A 63 -10.87 2.21 -9.54
C SER A 63 -9.41 2.22 -10.01
N ILE A 64 -8.64 1.25 -9.53
CA ILE A 64 -7.24 1.05 -9.91
C ILE A 64 -7.11 -0.27 -10.66
N GLU A 65 -6.62 -0.22 -11.89
CA GLU A 65 -6.21 -1.39 -12.66
C GLU A 65 -4.69 -1.56 -12.59
N ILE A 66 -4.23 -2.77 -12.29
CA ILE A 66 -2.82 -3.14 -12.23
C ILE A 66 -2.59 -4.27 -13.23
N ILE A 67 -1.64 -4.07 -14.13
CA ILE A 67 -1.24 -5.06 -15.13
C ILE A 67 0.24 -5.36 -14.91
N ILE A 68 0.58 -6.64 -14.78
CA ILE A 68 1.95 -7.13 -14.61
C ILE A 68 2.28 -8.09 -15.75
N GLU A 69 3.35 -7.79 -16.49
CA GLU A 69 3.73 -8.51 -17.71
C GLU A 69 5.23 -8.81 -17.73
N GLY A 70 5.60 -9.95 -18.31
CA GLY A 70 7.01 -10.33 -18.46
C GLY A 70 7.55 -11.12 -17.26
N GLY A 71 8.85 -11.46 -17.32
CA GLY A 71 9.47 -12.39 -16.37
C GLY A 71 8.94 -13.82 -16.55
N ASN A 72 8.73 -14.54 -15.44
CA ASN A 72 8.06 -15.86 -15.46
C ASN A 72 6.53 -15.74 -15.46
N ILE A 73 6.00 -14.52 -15.32
CA ILE A 73 4.56 -14.25 -15.35
C ILE A 73 4.14 -13.96 -16.79
N ARG A 74 3.24 -14.79 -17.33
CA ARG A 74 2.79 -14.65 -18.72
C ARG A 74 1.94 -13.39 -18.94
N TYR A 75 1.08 -13.06 -17.97
CA TYR A 75 0.25 -11.85 -17.88
C TYR A 75 -0.59 -11.93 -16.60
N SER A 76 -0.70 -10.86 -15.82
CA SER A 76 -1.63 -10.74 -14.70
C SER A 76 -2.33 -9.39 -14.74
N LYS A 77 -3.62 -9.38 -14.43
CA LYS A 77 -4.45 -8.17 -14.35
C LYS A 77 -5.36 -8.26 -13.13
N VAL A 78 -5.35 -7.21 -12.31
CA VAL A 78 -6.26 -7.04 -11.18
C VAL A 78 -6.87 -5.66 -11.23
N THR A 79 -8.16 -5.57 -10.94
CA THR A 79 -8.89 -4.30 -10.84
C THR A 79 -9.43 -4.18 -9.41
N ILE A 80 -9.04 -3.11 -8.72
CA ILE A 80 -9.47 -2.78 -7.37
C ILE A 80 -10.49 -1.65 -7.47
N SER A 81 -11.71 -1.89 -6.99
CA SER A 81 -12.77 -0.89 -7.01
C SER A 81 -12.47 0.23 -6.02
N LYS A 82 -13.12 1.38 -6.19
CA LYS A 82 -12.98 2.51 -5.26
C LYS A 82 -13.33 2.11 -3.83
N GLU A 83 -14.33 1.26 -3.66
CA GLU A 83 -14.85 0.80 -2.36
C GLU A 83 -13.89 -0.18 -1.66
N GLU A 84 -13.01 -0.84 -2.41
CA GLU A 84 -11.96 -1.72 -1.87
C GLU A 84 -10.73 -0.93 -1.37
N LEU A 85 -10.64 0.37 -1.70
CA LEU A 85 -9.53 1.22 -1.27
C LEU A 85 -9.77 1.77 0.14
N THR A 86 -8.73 1.74 0.96
CA THR A 86 -8.67 2.42 2.25
C THR A 86 -7.64 3.54 2.16
N LYS A 87 -8.06 4.79 2.37
CA LYS A 87 -7.15 5.94 2.43
C LYS A 87 -6.27 5.80 3.68
N VAL A 88 -4.96 5.94 3.50
CA VAL A 88 -3.97 5.94 4.60
C VAL A 88 -3.57 7.37 4.92
N ASP A 89 -3.17 8.15 3.91
CA ASP A 89 -2.87 9.58 4.00
C ASP A 89 -3.41 10.33 2.77
N GLU A 90 -3.03 11.60 2.59
CA GLU A 90 -3.49 12.47 1.49
C GLU A 90 -3.27 11.88 0.09
N ALA A 91 -2.17 11.14 -0.11
CA ALA A 91 -1.77 10.59 -1.41
C ALA A 91 -1.47 9.09 -1.35
N SER A 92 -1.91 8.39 -0.30
CA SER A 92 -1.62 6.98 -0.10
C SER A 92 -2.88 6.16 0.22
N TYR A 93 -2.94 4.96 -0.34
CA TYR A 93 -4.08 4.06 -0.25
C TYR A 93 -3.60 2.61 -0.10
N THR A 94 -4.41 1.78 0.54
CA THR A 94 -4.21 0.33 0.58
C THR A 94 -5.46 -0.40 0.13
N ALA A 95 -5.31 -1.64 -0.31
CA ALA A 95 -6.41 -2.54 -0.61
C ALA A 95 -6.00 -4.00 -0.34
N GLU A 96 -6.99 -4.86 -0.15
CA GLU A 96 -6.78 -6.32 -0.12
C GLU A 96 -7.64 -6.95 -1.20
N LYS A 97 -7.04 -7.78 -2.06
CA LYS A 97 -7.75 -8.45 -3.15
C LYS A 97 -7.06 -9.76 -3.52
N ASP A 98 -7.85 -10.82 -3.69
CA ASP A 98 -7.36 -12.16 -4.01
C ASP A 98 -6.28 -12.67 -3.04
N GLY A 99 -6.40 -12.28 -1.76
CA GLY A 99 -5.45 -12.61 -0.69
C GLY A 99 -4.15 -11.79 -0.68
N ASN A 100 -3.91 -10.97 -1.71
CA ASN A 100 -2.76 -10.06 -1.74
C ASN A 100 -3.12 -8.73 -1.07
N LYS A 101 -2.10 -8.06 -0.52
CA LYS A 101 -2.23 -6.70 0.02
C LYS A 101 -1.51 -5.70 -0.87
N TYR A 102 -2.20 -4.66 -1.28
CA TYR A 102 -1.71 -3.62 -2.17
C TYR A 102 -1.50 -2.32 -1.41
N SER A 103 -0.43 -1.62 -1.73
CA SER A 103 -0.15 -0.27 -1.22
C SER A 103 0.24 0.64 -2.39
N PHE A 104 -0.41 1.79 -2.42
CA PHE A 104 -0.25 2.80 -3.45
C PHE A 104 0.18 4.10 -2.79
N ALA A 105 1.27 4.71 -3.25
CA ALA A 105 1.66 6.05 -2.87
C ALA A 105 1.88 6.89 -4.12
N PHE A 106 1.04 7.90 -4.32
CA PHE A 106 1.02 8.75 -5.49
C PHE A 106 1.83 10.04 -5.25
N TYR A 107 2.60 10.43 -6.26
CA TYR A 107 3.36 11.68 -6.31
C TYR A 107 3.11 12.37 -7.66
N ASP A 108 3.54 13.61 -7.81
CA ASP A 108 3.24 14.41 -9.00
C ASP A 108 3.66 13.76 -10.33
N THR A 109 4.82 13.09 -10.34
CA THR A 109 5.44 12.54 -11.56
C THR A 109 5.58 11.01 -11.56
N TYR A 110 5.24 10.35 -10.46
CA TYR A 110 5.37 8.89 -10.32
C TYR A 110 4.49 8.36 -9.19
N MET A 111 4.42 7.05 -9.05
CA MET A 111 3.83 6.40 -7.89
C MET A 111 4.64 5.16 -7.48
N ASN A 112 4.59 4.81 -6.19
CA ASN A 112 5.21 3.59 -5.67
C ASN A 112 4.15 2.52 -5.43
N LEU A 113 4.31 1.35 -6.06
CA LEU A 113 3.44 0.19 -5.91
C LEU A 113 4.14 -0.82 -5.03
N THR A 114 3.44 -1.36 -4.05
CA THR A 114 3.88 -2.53 -3.29
C THR A 114 2.75 -3.53 -3.20
N ILE A 115 3.05 -4.80 -3.46
CA ILE A 115 2.15 -5.94 -3.38
C ILE A 115 2.80 -6.96 -2.46
N ASN A 116 2.16 -7.24 -1.33
CA ASN A 116 2.52 -8.38 -0.49
C ASN A 116 1.68 -9.56 -0.96
N ASN A 117 2.36 -10.52 -1.58
CA ASN A 117 1.73 -11.69 -2.20
C ASN A 117 1.44 -12.77 -1.16
N THR A 118 0.48 -13.63 -1.48
CA THR A 118 0.09 -14.78 -0.62
C THR A 118 1.21 -15.80 -0.38
N ASP A 119 2.24 -15.84 -1.23
CA ASP A 119 3.39 -16.74 -1.14
C ASP A 119 4.59 -16.17 -0.33
N ASN A 120 4.34 -15.11 0.44
CA ASN A 120 5.34 -14.37 1.22
C ASN A 120 6.43 -13.69 0.36
N THR A 121 6.15 -13.47 -0.92
CA THR A 121 6.97 -12.57 -1.75
C THR A 121 6.40 -11.15 -1.70
N THR A 122 7.27 -10.17 -1.98
CA THR A 122 6.87 -8.78 -2.15
C THR A 122 7.23 -8.34 -3.56
N THR A 123 6.25 -7.86 -4.32
CA THR A 123 6.47 -7.21 -5.61
C THR A 123 6.35 -5.70 -5.43
N ASN A 124 7.39 -4.94 -5.79
CA ASN A 124 7.36 -3.49 -5.66
C ASN A 124 8.06 -2.77 -6.81
N GLY A 125 7.75 -1.48 -6.98
CA GLY A 125 8.46 -0.63 -7.92
C GLY A 125 7.96 0.80 -7.97
N LYS A 126 8.80 1.65 -8.57
CA LYS A 126 8.49 3.04 -8.87
C LYS A 126 8.01 3.15 -10.32
N LEU A 127 6.75 3.52 -10.51
CA LEU A 127 6.09 3.63 -11.80
C LEU A 127 6.00 5.11 -12.18
N SER A 128 6.59 5.50 -13.31
CA SER A 128 6.58 6.88 -13.79
C SER A 128 5.23 7.21 -14.40
N LYS A 129 4.72 8.42 -14.15
CA LYS A 129 3.48 8.91 -14.76
C LYS A 129 3.69 9.12 -16.26
N ILE A 130 2.77 8.63 -17.07
CA ILE A 130 2.81 8.69 -18.54
C ILE A 130 1.76 9.67 -19.08
N SER A 131 0.59 9.70 -18.46
CA SER A 131 -0.53 10.58 -18.81
C SER A 131 -1.38 10.81 -17.56
#